data_AF-A0A852ZB90-F1
#
_entry.id   AF-A0A852ZB90-F1
#
_cell.length_a   1.000
_cell.length_b   1.000
_cell.length_c   1.000
_cell.angle_alpha   90.00
_cell.angle_beta   90.00
_cell.angle_gamma   90.00
#
_symmetry.space_group_name_H-M   'P 1'
#
loop_
_entity.id
_entity.type
_entity.pdbx_description
1 polymer ?
#
loop_
_entity_poly.entity_id
_entity_poly.type
_entity_poly.pdbx_seq_one_letter_code
_entity_poly.pdbx_strand_id
1 'polypeptide(L)'
;MATTFTEGSSARAPVPRTAATSTGSAPGTRPEPSSFTPPLVPPPRRRAGDPTEADLTAATWDVQTGERSGHWHANVHVEAYRPAEGPGTPWLLLRGPGWRRLPRADERAGTVLAFLGAQAHRTGRPVSVLEDAEGVIRQIYLW
;
A
#
# COMPACT_ATOMS: atom_id res chain seq x y z
N MET A 1 41.05 14.15 39.18
CA MET A 1 40.51 15.19 38.27
C MET A 1 39.08 14.78 37.94
N ALA A 2 38.11 15.56 38.41
CA ALA A 2 36.69 15.27 38.31
C ALA A 2 36.06 16.14 37.22
N THR A 3 35.40 15.52 36.23
CA THR A 3 34.64 16.21 35.19
C THR A 3 33.16 16.10 35.50
N THR A 4 32.58 17.19 35.98
CA THR A 4 31.14 17.40 36.12
C THR A 4 30.53 17.69 34.75
N PHE A 5 29.56 16.88 34.33
CA PHE A 5 28.73 17.13 33.16
C PHE A 5 27.36 17.62 33.65
N THR A 6 27.03 18.88 33.37
CA THR A 6 25.75 19.50 33.72
C THR A 6 24.70 19.05 32.71
N GLU A 7 23.80 18.17 33.13
CA GLU A 7 22.65 17.73 32.34
C GLU A 7 21.58 18.84 32.31
N GLY A 8 21.40 19.44 31.13
CA GLY A 8 20.39 20.46 30.87
C GLY A 8 18.99 19.85 30.90
N SER A 9 18.25 20.18 31.96
CA SER A 9 16.84 19.89 32.15
C SER A 9 15.99 20.49 31.02
N SER A 10 15.51 19.65 30.10
CA SER A 10 14.52 20.03 29.09
C SER A 10 13.13 19.64 29.60
N ALA A 11 12.55 20.50 30.44
CA ALA A 11 11.20 20.34 30.96
C ALA A 11 10.17 20.35 29.80
N ARG A 12 9.52 19.21 29.58
CA ARG A 12 8.40 19.04 28.65
C ARG A 12 7.20 19.82 29.19
N ALA A 13 6.78 20.87 28.49
CA ALA A 13 5.59 21.65 28.84
C ALA A 13 4.33 20.75 28.87
N PRO A 14 3.45 20.89 29.89
CA PRO A 14 2.21 20.13 29.95
C PRO A 14 1.20 20.65 28.91
N VAL A 15 0.63 19.72 28.14
CA VAL A 15 -0.49 19.97 27.23
C VAL A 15 -1.72 20.40 28.03
N PRO A 16 -2.41 21.51 27.68
CA PRO A 16 -3.61 21.92 28.38
C PRO A 16 -4.76 20.95 28.08
N ARG A 17 -5.26 20.25 29.11
CA ARG A 17 -6.55 19.56 29.05
C ARG A 17 -7.65 20.60 29.11
N THR A 18 -8.42 20.73 28.03
CA THR A 18 -9.63 21.56 28.02
C THR A 18 -10.66 20.92 28.94
N ALA A 19 -10.90 21.53 30.10
CA ALA A 19 -12.03 21.19 30.96
C ALA A 19 -13.30 21.76 30.31
N ALA A 20 -14.27 20.89 30.01
CA ALA A 20 -15.60 21.31 29.60
C ALA A 20 -16.35 21.83 30.84
N THR A 21 -16.45 23.15 30.98
CA THR A 21 -17.38 23.78 31.91
C THR A 21 -18.77 23.70 31.31
N SER A 22 -19.62 22.84 31.86
CA SER A 22 -21.05 22.79 31.57
C SER A 22 -21.75 23.92 32.33
N THR A 23 -22.00 25.03 31.65
CA THR A 23 -22.89 26.09 32.15
C THR A 23 -24.23 25.96 31.44
N GLY A 24 -25.30 25.77 32.21
CA GLY A 24 -26.64 25.55 31.69
C GLY A 24 -27.14 26.70 30.83
N SER A 25 -28.01 26.36 29.88
CA SER A 25 -28.85 27.33 29.16
C SER A 25 -30.21 26.72 28.83
N ALA A 26 -31.20 27.61 28.91
CA ALA A 26 -32.66 27.46 28.86
C ALA A 26 -33.22 26.68 27.64
N PRO A 27 -34.52 26.27 27.67
CA PRO A 27 -35.13 25.50 26.59
C PRO A 27 -35.34 26.37 25.34
N GLY A 28 -34.39 26.30 24.42
CA GLY A 28 -34.49 26.85 23.07
C GLY A 28 -34.78 25.75 22.04
N THR A 29 -35.76 26.01 21.19
CA THR A 29 -36.31 25.19 20.12
C THR A 29 -35.25 24.38 19.35
N ARG A 30 -35.40 23.04 19.29
CA ARG A 30 -34.55 22.12 18.52
C ARG A 30 -34.71 22.42 17.01
N PRO A 31 -33.68 22.86 16.28
CA PRO A 31 -33.75 22.92 14.83
C PRO A 31 -33.79 21.49 14.27
N GLU A 32 -34.69 21.27 13.30
CA GLU A 32 -34.83 20.03 12.55
C GLU A 32 -33.48 19.64 11.92
N PRO A 33 -33.08 18.35 11.92
CA PRO A 33 -31.86 17.94 11.23
C PRO A 33 -32.03 18.14 9.72
N SER A 34 -31.37 19.16 9.16
CA SER A 34 -31.24 19.35 7.72
C SER A 34 -30.78 18.05 7.07
N SER A 35 -31.60 17.53 6.15
CA SER A 35 -31.28 16.39 5.32
C SER A 35 -30.14 16.77 4.36
N PHE A 36 -28.90 16.50 4.77
CA PHE A 36 -27.74 16.62 3.91
C PHE A 36 -27.81 15.50 2.86
N THR A 37 -28.22 15.85 1.63
CA THR A 37 -28.02 14.99 0.48
C THR A 37 -26.60 15.27 -0.03
N PRO A 38 -25.64 14.33 0.11
CA PRO A 38 -24.31 14.55 -0.43
C PRO A 38 -24.42 14.75 -1.95
N PRO A 39 -23.67 15.69 -2.54
CA PRO A 39 -23.63 15.82 -3.98
C PRO A 39 -23.18 14.49 -4.58
N LEU A 40 -23.90 14.04 -5.61
CA LEU A 40 -23.56 12.83 -6.37
C LEU A 40 -22.18 13.04 -7.00
N VAL A 41 -21.12 12.60 -6.31
CA VAL A 41 -19.76 12.66 -6.85
C VAL A 41 -19.76 11.75 -8.08
N PRO A 42 -19.49 12.27 -9.29
CA PRO A 42 -19.39 11.42 -10.46
C PRO A 42 -18.28 10.39 -10.20
N PRO A 43 -18.49 9.11 -10.57
CA PRO A 43 -17.46 8.10 -10.34
C PRO A 43 -16.15 8.58 -10.96
N PRO A 44 -15.00 8.34 -10.30
CA PRO A 44 -13.71 8.74 -10.83
C PRO A 44 -13.60 8.22 -12.26
N ARG A 45 -13.38 9.14 -13.20
CA ARG A 45 -13.15 8.79 -14.61
C ARG A 45 -11.89 7.95 -14.64
N ARG A 46 -12.03 6.63 -14.81
CA ARG A 46 -10.89 5.72 -15.00
C ARG A 46 -10.06 6.25 -16.16
N ARG A 47 -8.76 6.41 -15.97
CA ARG A 47 -7.87 6.72 -17.10
C ARG A 47 -7.79 5.49 -17.98
N ALA A 48 -7.76 5.70 -19.30
CA ALA A 48 -7.40 4.64 -20.22
C ALA A 48 -6.00 4.13 -19.83
N GLY A 49 -5.91 2.86 -19.42
CA GLY A 49 -4.68 2.23 -18.93
C GLY A 49 -4.67 1.87 -17.44
N ASP A 50 -5.68 2.28 -16.66
CA ASP A 50 -5.79 1.80 -15.27
C ASP A 50 -6.13 0.29 -15.25
N PRO A 51 -5.44 -0.52 -14.44
CA PRO A 51 -5.74 -1.94 -14.34
C PRO A 51 -7.18 -2.16 -13.88
N THR A 52 -7.90 -3.03 -14.57
CA THR A 52 -9.28 -3.41 -14.22
C THR A 52 -9.27 -4.47 -13.12
N GLU A 53 -10.41 -4.66 -12.46
CA GLU A 53 -10.55 -5.74 -11.47
C GLU A 53 -10.26 -7.11 -12.09
N ALA A 54 -10.69 -7.33 -13.33
CA ALA A 54 -10.38 -8.54 -14.11
C ALA A 54 -8.88 -8.75 -14.34
N ASP A 55 -8.10 -7.66 -14.47
CA ASP A 55 -6.65 -7.73 -14.64
C ASP A 55 -5.95 -8.10 -13.32
N LEU A 56 -6.43 -7.53 -12.22
CA LEU A 56 -5.96 -7.87 -10.87
C LEU A 56 -6.28 -9.33 -10.55
N THR A 57 -7.49 -9.81 -10.89
CA THR A 57 -7.87 -11.20 -10.71
C THR A 57 -7.10 -12.13 -11.64
N ALA A 58 -6.85 -11.76 -12.90
CA ALA A 58 -6.01 -12.57 -13.79
C ALA A 58 -4.58 -12.71 -13.28
N ALA A 59 -3.99 -11.63 -12.74
CA ALA A 59 -2.67 -11.70 -12.11
C ALA A 59 -2.65 -12.55 -10.82
N THR A 60 -3.81 -12.75 -10.19
CA THR A 60 -4.02 -13.58 -9.00
C THR A 60 -4.75 -14.90 -9.29
N TRP A 61 -4.98 -15.30 -10.54
CA TRP A 61 -5.76 -16.51 -10.84
C TRP A 61 -5.26 -17.31 -12.04
N ASP A 62 -4.14 -16.93 -12.64
CA ASP A 62 -3.57 -17.73 -13.74
C ASP A 62 -2.86 -19.01 -13.23
N VAL A 63 -3.59 -19.87 -12.52
CA VAL A 63 -3.27 -21.30 -12.41
C VAL A 63 -3.84 -21.97 -13.67
N GLN A 64 -3.35 -21.59 -14.85
CA GLN A 64 -3.64 -22.32 -16.08
C GLN A 64 -2.48 -23.27 -16.38
N THR A 65 -2.71 -24.53 -15.98
CA THR A 65 -2.33 -25.76 -16.70
C THR A 65 -1.33 -25.59 -17.83
N GLY A 66 -0.06 -25.62 -17.47
CA GLY A 66 1.05 -25.59 -18.41
C GLY A 66 2.28 -25.43 -17.55
N GLU A 67 2.93 -26.54 -17.24
CA GLU A 67 4.22 -26.71 -16.59
C GLU A 67 5.09 -25.45 -16.62
N ARG A 68 4.79 -24.48 -15.74
CA ARG A 68 5.64 -23.31 -15.52
C ARG A 68 6.51 -23.70 -14.35
N SER A 69 7.67 -24.27 -14.68
CA SER A 69 8.79 -24.46 -13.77
C SER A 69 9.24 -23.10 -13.26
N GLY A 70 8.54 -22.61 -12.25
CA GLY A 70 8.84 -21.39 -11.52
C GLY A 70 8.94 -21.67 -10.03
N HIS A 71 9.66 -20.83 -9.31
CA HIS A 71 9.85 -20.96 -7.88
C HIS A 71 8.79 -20.15 -7.13
N TRP A 72 8.05 -20.83 -6.25
CA TRP A 72 7.09 -20.18 -5.37
C TRP A 72 7.77 -19.68 -4.10
N HIS A 73 7.55 -18.42 -3.77
CA HIS A 73 7.87 -17.84 -2.47
C HIS A 73 6.56 -17.44 -1.79
N ALA A 74 6.14 -18.21 -0.81
CA ALA A 74 4.91 -17.98 -0.07
C ALA A 74 5.15 -17.19 1.21
N ASN A 75 4.17 -16.36 1.60
CA ASN A 75 4.20 -15.58 2.85
C ASN A 75 5.42 -14.66 3.00
N VAL A 76 5.91 -14.10 1.88
CA VAL A 76 7.06 -13.18 1.88
C VAL A 76 6.60 -11.73 1.96
N HIS A 77 7.41 -10.87 2.57
CA HIS A 77 7.12 -9.45 2.69
C HIS A 77 7.92 -8.65 1.66
N VAL A 78 7.30 -7.60 1.11
CA VAL A 78 7.97 -6.63 0.23
C VAL A 78 8.58 -5.51 1.07
N GLU A 79 9.90 -5.54 1.25
CA GLU A 79 10.62 -4.57 2.08
C GLU A 79 10.88 -3.26 1.35
N ALA A 80 11.08 -3.31 0.04
CA ALA A 80 11.25 -2.13 -0.79
C ALA A 80 10.65 -2.36 -2.18
N TYR A 81 10.18 -1.27 -2.79
CA TYR A 81 9.71 -1.23 -4.16
C TYR A 81 10.46 -0.15 -4.92
N ARG A 82 11.07 -0.53 -6.06
CA ARG A 82 11.68 0.42 -6.99
C ARG A 82 10.79 0.52 -8.24
N PRO A 83 10.10 1.65 -8.45
CA PRO A 83 9.28 1.83 -9.65
C PRO A 83 10.17 1.90 -10.90
N ALA A 84 9.58 1.59 -12.05
CA ALA A 84 10.21 1.82 -13.34
C ALA A 84 10.24 3.33 -13.65
N GLU A 85 11.37 3.81 -14.16
CA GLU A 85 11.47 5.11 -14.81
C GLU A 85 11.26 4.91 -16.33
N GLY A 86 10.18 5.46 -16.89
CA GLY A 86 9.85 5.29 -18.31
C GLY A 86 9.60 3.82 -18.70
N PRO A 87 10.14 3.30 -19.83
CA PRO A 87 10.02 1.89 -20.22
C PRO A 87 10.92 0.95 -19.39
N GLY A 88 11.40 1.43 -18.24
CA GLY A 88 12.27 0.69 -17.33
C GLY A 88 11.57 -0.52 -16.71
N THR A 89 12.34 -1.28 -15.94
CA THR A 89 11.83 -2.46 -15.26
C THR A 89 11.65 -2.19 -13.78
N PRO A 90 10.45 -2.41 -13.22
CA PRO A 90 10.24 -2.26 -11.78
C PRO A 90 10.85 -3.44 -11.02
N TRP A 91 11.18 -3.22 -9.75
CA TRP A 91 11.80 -4.23 -8.87
C TRP A 91 11.15 -4.28 -7.49
N LEU A 92 11.13 -5.46 -6.89
CA LEU A 92 10.70 -5.71 -5.51
C LEU A 92 11.84 -6.31 -4.70
N LEU A 93 12.08 -5.80 -3.50
CA LEU A 93 12.93 -6.44 -2.52
C LEU A 93 12.05 -7.33 -1.63
N LEU A 94 12.19 -8.65 -1.79
CA LEU A 94 11.50 -9.62 -0.97
C LEU A 94 12.36 -10.01 0.23
N ARG A 95 11.76 -10.05 1.41
CA ARG A 95 12.42 -10.57 2.62
C ARG A 95 12.81 -12.03 2.39
N GLY A 96 14.12 -12.30 2.36
CA GLY A 96 14.69 -13.61 2.06
C GLY A 96 15.26 -13.67 0.64
N PRO A 97 14.45 -13.88 -0.41
CA PRO A 97 14.94 -14.05 -1.78
C PRO A 97 15.75 -12.86 -2.31
N GLY A 98 15.54 -11.66 -1.77
CA GLY A 98 16.22 -10.45 -2.18
C GLY A 98 15.52 -9.73 -3.33
N TRP A 99 16.27 -9.01 -4.15
CA TRP A 99 15.73 -8.25 -5.27
C TRP A 99 15.20 -9.19 -6.37
N ARG A 100 13.99 -8.91 -6.84
CA ARG A 100 13.33 -9.60 -7.95
C ARG A 100 12.76 -8.62 -8.94
N ARG A 101 12.84 -9.01 -10.21
CA ARG A 101 12.44 -8.18 -11.34
C ARG A 101 10.97 -8.41 -11.64
N LEU A 102 10.24 -7.35 -11.94
CA LEU A 102 8.90 -7.45 -12.49
C LEU A 102 8.95 -7.38 -14.03
N PRO A 103 7.92 -7.81 -14.76
CA PRO A 103 7.83 -7.53 -16.19
C PRO A 103 7.84 -6.01 -16.44
N ARG A 104 8.19 -5.59 -17.65
CA ARG A 104 8.27 -4.16 -17.96
C ARG A 104 6.91 -3.48 -17.78
N ALA A 105 6.94 -2.23 -17.32
CA ALA A 105 5.73 -1.51 -16.94
C ALA A 105 4.84 -1.08 -18.13
N ASP A 106 5.36 -1.12 -19.36
CA ASP A 106 4.64 -0.87 -20.62
C ASP A 106 3.79 -2.07 -21.05
N GLU A 107 4.08 -3.26 -20.55
CA GLU A 107 3.24 -4.44 -20.69
C GLU A 107 2.12 -4.42 -19.63
N ARG A 108 0.89 -4.71 -20.05
CA ARG A 108 -0.29 -4.73 -19.16
C ARG A 108 -0.07 -5.61 -17.91
N ALA A 109 0.55 -6.77 -18.08
CA ALA A 109 0.90 -7.66 -16.98
C ALA A 109 1.92 -7.03 -16.01
N GLY A 110 2.94 -6.33 -16.54
CA GLY A 110 3.93 -5.63 -15.72
C GLY A 110 3.32 -4.46 -14.95
N THR A 111 2.42 -3.68 -15.55
CA THR A 111 1.68 -2.62 -14.86
C THR A 111 0.90 -3.17 -13.67
N VAL A 112 0.19 -4.29 -13.86
CA VAL A 112 -0.62 -4.93 -12.81
C VAL A 112 0.27 -5.45 -11.68
N LEU A 113 1.34 -6.17 -12.00
CA LEU A 113 2.24 -6.73 -10.98
C LEU A 113 3.00 -5.62 -10.23
N ALA A 114 3.36 -4.53 -10.91
CA ALA A 114 3.94 -3.34 -10.27
C ALA A 114 2.95 -2.68 -9.31
N PHE A 115 1.66 -2.59 -9.68
CA PHE A 115 0.61 -2.10 -8.79
C PHE A 115 0.45 -3.00 -7.55
N LEU A 116 0.36 -4.32 -7.74
CA LEU A 116 0.25 -5.28 -6.64
C LEU A 116 1.46 -5.25 -5.71
N GLY A 117 2.68 -5.19 -6.27
CA GLY A 117 3.92 -5.07 -5.50
C GLY A 117 4.00 -3.77 -4.71
N ALA A 118 3.59 -2.65 -5.30
CA ALA A 118 3.50 -1.37 -4.60
C ALA A 118 2.44 -1.40 -3.48
N GLN A 119 1.29 -2.04 -3.70
CA GLN A 119 0.27 -2.24 -2.67
C GLN A 119 0.78 -3.10 -1.51
N ALA A 120 1.45 -4.22 -1.80
CA ALA A 120 2.06 -5.09 -0.80
C ALA A 120 3.08 -4.32 0.05
N HIS A 121 3.98 -3.56 -0.60
CA HIS A 121 4.95 -2.72 0.09
C HIS A 121 4.28 -1.67 1.00
N ARG A 122 3.26 -0.96 0.50
CA ARG A 122 2.57 0.10 1.25
C ARG A 122 1.75 -0.44 2.42
N THR A 123 1.15 -1.61 2.27
CA THR A 123 0.29 -2.21 3.30
C THR A 123 1.07 -3.08 4.28
N GLY A 124 2.30 -3.48 3.93
CA GLY A 124 3.09 -4.42 4.73
C GLY A 124 2.50 -5.83 4.79
N ARG A 125 1.48 -6.14 3.97
CA ARG A 125 0.85 -7.47 3.95
C ARG A 125 1.77 -8.48 3.27
N PRO A 126 1.85 -9.72 3.77
CA PRO A 126 2.59 -10.77 3.09
C PRO A 126 1.95 -11.10 1.75
N VAL A 127 2.77 -11.59 0.83
CA VAL A 127 2.36 -12.02 -0.51
C VAL A 127 2.90 -13.41 -0.82
N SER A 128 2.26 -14.08 -1.77
CA SER A 128 2.86 -15.23 -2.46
C SER A 128 3.23 -14.81 -3.87
N VAL A 129 4.45 -15.13 -4.28
CA VAL A 129 4.95 -14.80 -5.63
C VAL A 129 5.47 -16.04 -6.34
N LEU A 130 5.24 -16.07 -7.65
CA LEU A 130 5.84 -17.05 -8.56
C LEU A 130 6.89 -16.35 -9.41
N GLU A 131 8.13 -16.83 -9.38
CA GLU A 131 9.20 -16.36 -10.25
C GLU A 131 9.59 -17.41 -11.29
N ASP A 132 10.04 -16.96 -12.47
CA ASP A 132 10.68 -17.83 -13.44
C ASP A 132 12.17 -18.08 -13.12
N ALA A 133 12.84 -18.89 -13.95
CA ALA A 133 14.24 -19.24 -13.78
C ALA A 133 15.19 -18.02 -13.87
N GLU A 134 14.75 -16.95 -14.52
CA GLU A 134 15.48 -15.69 -14.66
C GLU A 134 15.23 -14.71 -13.50
N GLY A 135 14.44 -15.10 -12.49
CA GLY A 135 14.11 -14.27 -11.33
C GLY A 135 13.12 -13.15 -11.65
N VAL A 136 12.31 -13.32 -12.70
CA VAL A 136 11.19 -12.43 -13.03
C VAL A 136 9.92 -12.95 -12.39
N ILE A 137 9.26 -12.09 -11.62
CA ILE A 137 7.98 -12.40 -11.02
C ILE A 137 6.91 -12.44 -12.11
N ARG A 138 6.21 -13.56 -12.19
CA ARG A 138 5.10 -13.78 -13.14
C ARG A 138 3.73 -13.65 -12.48
N GLN A 139 3.65 -13.86 -11.16
CA GLN A 139 2.39 -13.78 -10.42
C GLN A 139 2.63 -13.23 -9.01
N ILE A 140 1.66 -12.47 -8.49
CA ILE A 140 1.64 -11.97 -7.11
C ILE A 140 0.23 -12.17 -6.55
N TYR A 141 0.12 -12.85 -5.42
CA TYR A 141 -1.10 -13.04 -4.65
C TYR A 141 -1.01 -12.23 -3.36
N LEU A 142 -1.96 -11.32 -3.17
CA LEU A 142 -2.13 -10.56 -1.93
C LEU A 142 -2.98 -11.39 -0.96
N TRP A 143 -2.49 -11.58 0.26
CA TRP A 143 -3.21 -12.24 1.36
C TRP A 143 -3.93 -11.24 2.22
#